data_AF-A0A1S1HLF8-F1
#
_entry.id   AF-A0A1S1HLF8-F1
#
_cell.length_a   1.000
_cell.length_b   1.000
_cell.length_c   1.000
_cell.angle_alpha   90.00
_cell.angle_beta   90.00
_cell.angle_gamma   90.00
#
_symmetry.space_group_name_H-M   'P 1'
#
loop_
_entity.id
_entity.type
_entity.pdbx_description
1 polymer ?
#
loop_
_entity_poly.entity_id
_entity_poly.type
_entity_poly.pdbx_seq_one_letter_code
_entity_poly.pdbx_strand_id
1 'polypeptide(L)' 'MSDGIIHISRYRMYRLRLNDGRYIYMSWHPYCGPTIFKDKYETRWIENWYEDEQIVDAVNWFVNRGKKA' A
#
# COMPACT_ATOMS: atom_id res chain seq x y z
N MET A 1 13.50 -23.82 16.11
CA MET A 1 12.94 -22.45 16.21
C MET A 1 13.29 -21.79 14.90
N SER A 2 12.31 -21.52 14.04
CA SER A 2 12.57 -20.79 12.80
C SER A 2 12.96 -19.37 13.16
N ASP A 3 14.19 -18.96 12.85
CA ASP A 3 14.65 -17.58 12.95
C ASP A 3 13.70 -16.70 12.14
N GLY A 4 12.77 -16.06 12.83
CA GLY A 4 11.73 -15.27 12.21
C GLY A 4 12.36 -14.04 11.57
N ILE A 5 12.28 -13.92 10.26
CA ILE A 5 12.66 -12.69 9.56
C ILE A 5 11.71 -11.58 10.02
N ILE A 6 12.28 -10.58 10.70
CA ILE A 6 11.56 -9.36 11.10
C ILE A 6 11.77 -8.32 10.01
N HIS A 7 10.68 -7.89 9.37
CA HIS A 7 10.71 -6.78 8.41
C HIS A 7 10.47 -5.47 9.13
N ILE A 8 11.44 -4.56 9.07
CA ILE A 8 11.34 -3.20 9.59
C ILE A 8 11.20 -2.27 8.39
N SER A 9 9.98 -1.81 8.11
CA SER A 9 9.74 -0.86 7.02
C SER A 9 10.16 0.55 7.43
N ARG A 10 10.81 1.29 6.52
CA ARG A 10 11.23 2.69 6.76
C ARG A 10 10.02 3.61 6.95
N TYR A 11 8.93 3.33 6.24
CA TYR A 11 7.69 4.10 6.30
C TYR A 11 6.55 3.25 6.84
N ARG A 12 5.47 3.92 7.25
CA ARG A 12 4.30 3.23 7.77
C ARG A 12 3.64 2.43 6.65
N MET A 13 3.45 1.14 6.91
CA MET A 13 2.81 0.20 6.01
C MET A 13 1.30 0.16 6.27
N TYR A 14 0.51 0.19 5.20
CA TYR A 14 -0.94 0.09 5.25
C TYR A 14 -1.43 -1.04 4.35
N ARG A 15 -2.31 -1.91 4.86
CA ARG A 15 -3.01 -2.89 4.03
C ARG A 15 -4.31 -2.28 3.53
N LEU A 16 -4.45 -2.10 2.21
CA LEU A 16 -5.66 -1.55 1.60
C LEU A 16 -6.47 -2.68 0.96
N ARG A 17 -7.78 -2.68 1.19
CA ARG A 17 -8.72 -3.59 0.55
C ARG A 17 -9.19 -2.95 -0.76
N LEU A 18 -9.21 -3.72 -1.85
CA LEU A 18 -9.73 -3.29 -3.14
C LEU A 18 -11.22 -3.65 -3.26
N ASN A 19 -11.97 -3.00 -4.15
CA ASN A 19 -13.41 -3.24 -4.30
C ASN A 19 -13.71 -4.64 -4.88
N ASP A 20 -12.79 -5.18 -5.67
CA ASP A 20 -12.86 -6.55 -6.20
C ASP A 20 -12.48 -7.65 -5.19
N GLY A 21 -12.21 -7.28 -3.92
CA GLY A 21 -11.86 -8.22 -2.88
C GLY A 21 -10.40 -8.65 -2.84
N ARG A 22 -9.52 -8.09 -3.68
CA ARG A 22 -8.07 -8.19 -3.48
C ARG A 22 -7.62 -7.31 -2.31
N TYR A 23 -6.36 -7.43 -1.93
CA TYR A 23 -5.70 -6.50 -1.03
C TYR A 23 -4.29 -6.20 -1.53
N ILE A 24 -3.81 -5.00 -1.21
CA ILE A 24 -2.46 -4.55 -1.48
C ILE A 24 -1.82 -4.02 -0.19
N TYR A 25 -0.50 -3.88 -0.22
CA TYR A 25 0.27 -3.24 0.84
C TYR A 25 0.86 -1.94 0.32
N MET A 26 0.67 -0.85 1.04
CA MET A 26 1.13 0.47 0.65
C MET A 26 2.08 1.03 1.70
N SER A 27 3.30 1.33 1.26
CA SER A 27 4.26 2.15 1.99
C SER A 27 3.99 3.61 1.64
N TRP A 28 3.77 4.47 2.64
CA TRP A 28 3.43 5.88 2.41
C TRP A 28 4.60 6.81 2.73
N HIS A 29 5.20 7.42 1.72
CA HIS A 29 6.22 8.44 1.87
C HIS A 29 5.57 9.83 1.95
N PRO A 30 5.86 10.67 2.97
CA PRO A 30 5.25 12.00 3.12
C PRO A 30 5.43 12.91 1.89
N TYR A 31 6.60 12.86 1.25
CA TYR A 31 6.93 13.67 0.07
C TYR A 31 6.66 12.98 -1.28
N CYS A 32 7.03 11.70 -1.44
CA CYS A 32 6.92 10.99 -2.73
C CYS A 32 5.58 10.28 -2.94
N GLY A 33 4.73 10.21 -1.90
CA GLY A 33 3.43 9.55 -1.98
C GLY A 33 3.51 8.03 -1.83
N PRO A 34 2.59 7.28 -2.46
CA PRO A 34 2.41 5.85 -2.23
C PRO A 34 3.39 4.98 -3.03
N THR A 35 3.88 3.90 -2.40
CA THR A 35 4.56 2.79 -3.07
C THR A 35 3.80 1.49 -2.77
N ILE A 36 3.40 0.76 -3.81
CA ILE A 36 2.42 -0.33 -3.72
C ILE A 36 3.07 -1.70 -3.90
N PHE A 37 2.75 -2.66 -3.04
CA PHE A 37 3.32 -4.00 -3.01
C PHE A 37 2.23 -5.08 -2.92
N LYS A 38 2.54 -6.28 -3.43
CA LYS A 38 1.69 -7.47 -3.26
C LYS A 38 1.85 -8.15 -1.90
N ASP A 39 2.87 -7.79 -1.12
CA ASP A 39 3.18 -8.37 0.19
C ASP A 39 3.60 -7.32 1.21
N LYS A 40 3.49 -7.70 2.48
CA LYS A 40 3.83 -6.85 3.63
C LYS A 40 5.33 -6.57 3.79
N TYR A 41 6.19 -7.29 3.07
CA TYR A 41 7.64 -7.24 3.19
C TYR A 41 8.30 -6.33 2.15
N GLU A 42 7.50 -5.59 1.36
CA GLU A 42 8.00 -4.65 0.35
C GLU A 42 8.85 -5.33 -0.74
N THR A 43 8.65 -6.64 -0.98
CA THR A 43 9.48 -7.42 -1.91
C THR A 43 8.92 -7.47 -3.33
N ARG A 44 7.59 -7.42 -3.50
CA ARG A 44 6.94 -7.49 -4.81
C ARG A 44 6.27 -6.17 -5.13
N TRP A 45 7.06 -5.23 -5.64
CA TRP A 45 6.59 -3.91 -6.07
C TRP A 45 5.64 -4.01 -7.26
N ILE A 46 4.61 -3.16 -7.25
CA ILE A 46 3.68 -2.94 -8.36
C ILE A 46 3.98 -1.53 -8.90
N GLU A 47 4.88 -1.44 -9.87
CA GLU A 47 5.34 -0.16 -10.43
C GLU A 47 4.20 0.58 -11.15
N ASN A 48 3.50 -0.13 -12.05
CA ASN A 48 2.38 0.41 -12.84
C ASN A 48 1.04 0.32 -12.11
N TRP A 49 1.02 0.49 -10.78
CA TRP A 49 -0.22 0.38 -10.01
C TRP A 49 -1.30 1.40 -10.43
N TYR A 50 -0.88 2.52 -11.02
CA TYR A 50 -1.75 3.58 -11.53
C TYR A 50 -2.56 3.16 -12.77
N GLU A 51 -2.23 2.03 -13.39
CA GLU A 51 -3.01 1.46 -14.50
C GLU A 51 -4.18 0.59 -14.01
N ASP A 52 -4.17 0.16 -12.74
CA ASP A 52 -5.24 -0.62 -12.12
C ASP A 52 -6.21 0.32 -11.37
N GLU A 53 -7.37 0.58 -11.96
CA GLU A 53 -8.41 1.47 -11.40
C GLU A 53 -8.78 1.10 -9.96
N GLN A 54 -8.79 -0.19 -9.62
CA GLN A 54 -9.13 -0.65 -8.27
C GLN A 54 -8.11 -0.18 -7.23
N ILE A 55 -6.82 -0.17 -7.61
CA ILE A 55 -5.75 0.32 -6.76
C ILE A 55 -5.81 1.84 -6.66
N VAL A 56 -6.03 2.53 -7.79
CA VAL A 56 -6.16 3.99 -7.83
C VAL A 56 -7.28 4.48 -6.91
N ASP A 57 -8.45 3.83 -6.95
CA ASP A 57 -9.57 4.16 -6.07
C ASP A 57 -9.23 3.98 -4.58
N ALA A 58 -8.58 2.87 -4.23
CA ALA A 58 -8.17 2.60 -2.85
C ALA A 58 -7.15 3.64 -2.34
N VAL A 59 -6.21 4.05 -3.18
CA VAL A 59 -5.22 5.11 -2.87
C VAL A 59 -5.91 6.46 -2.77
N ASN A 60 -6.81 6.81 -3.68
CA ASN A 60 -7.56 8.08 -3.65
C ASN A 60 -8.41 8.19 -2.39
N TRP A 61 -9.13 7.13 -2.03
CA TRP A 61 -9.83 7.06 -0.75
C TRP A 61 -8.88 7.29 0.42
N PHE A 62 -7.72 6.63 0.41
CA PHE A 62 -6.75 6.75 1.49
C PHE A 62 -6.20 8.17 1.64
N VAL A 63 -5.88 8.84 0.54
CA VAL A 63 -5.33 10.22 0.56
C VAL A 63 -6.38 11.22 1.05
N ASN A 64 -7.64 10.97 0.74
CA ASN A 64 -8.74 11.85 1.14
C ASN A 64 -9.38 11.43 2.47
N ARG A 65 -8.96 10.33 3.08
CA ARG A 65 -9.49 9.89 4.37
C ARG A 65 -9.22 10.97 5.43
N GLY A 66 -10.27 11.46 6.06
CA GLY A 66 -10.17 12.52 7.06
C GLY A 66 -10.20 13.95 6.52
N LYS A 67 -10.18 14.16 5.19
CA LYS A 67 -10.62 15.42 4.61
C LYS A 67 -12.15 15.48 4.68
N LYS A 68 -12.67 15.93 5.82
CA LYS A 68 -14.06 16.34 5.94
C LYS A 68 -14.20 17.72 5.31
N ALA A 69 -15.23 17.90 4.48
CA ALA A 69 -15.63 19.19 3.95
C ALA A 69 -16.02 20.15 5.08
#